data_AF-A0A6J8ABG1-F1
#
_entry.id   AF-A0A6J8ABG1-F1
#
_cell.length_a   1.000
_cell.length_b   1.000
_cell.length_c   1.000
_cell.angle_alpha   90.00
_cell.angle_beta   90.00
_cell.angle_gamma   90.00
#
_symmetry.space_group_name_H-M   'P 1'
#
loop_
_entity.id
_entity.type
_entity.pdbx_description
1 polymer ?
#
loop_
_entity_poly.entity_id
_entity_poly.type
_entity_poly.pdbx_seq_one_letter_code
_entity_poly.pdbx_strand_id
1 'polypeptide(L)'
;MASYGYGNTRQEVTDLATYFDHTINIKPRNEEFTLKWFEGFIKSWPELRVVKPRNLEIQRAKCGSVANVEKYFACFEQVVHKYNLQDKPHLIFNIDEKVTSGRSNTTTILGCGSASGFAVPPYFVFEGKRMMNKLMNGATPGDVGAISDSGWSSTNIFRQYLTAHFLKYVPGRNNDNILLLLDGHKSHVAVDIIEWAQQHHIIIHVLPAHTAHI
;
A
#
# COMPACT_ATOMS: atom_id res chain seq x y z
N MET A 1 20.41 4.77 -13.12
CA MET A 1 18.97 4.94 -12.72
C MET A 1 18.72 4.61 -11.25
N ALA A 2 19.62 3.87 -10.58
CA ALA A 2 19.44 3.48 -9.19
C ALA A 2 19.41 4.63 -8.16
N SER A 3 19.99 5.78 -8.49
CA SER A 3 19.99 7.00 -7.66
C SER A 3 18.59 7.59 -7.39
N TYR A 4 17.57 7.15 -8.13
CA TYR A 4 16.17 7.60 -7.99
C TYR A 4 15.23 6.49 -7.52
N GLY A 5 15.74 5.48 -6.81
CA GLY A 5 14.92 4.41 -6.22
C GLY A 5 14.56 3.25 -7.17
N TYR A 6 15.12 3.21 -8.38
CA TYR A 6 15.00 2.06 -9.28
C TYR A 6 16.07 1.00 -8.96
N GLY A 7 15.79 -0.27 -9.29
CA GLY A 7 16.80 -1.32 -9.19
C GLY A 7 17.95 -1.10 -10.19
N ASN A 8 19.15 -1.58 -9.85
CA ASN A 8 20.29 -1.56 -10.77
C ASN A 8 19.96 -2.36 -12.06
N THR A 9 20.32 -1.80 -13.20
CA THR A 9 20.26 -2.48 -14.49
C THR A 9 21.27 -3.63 -14.53
N ARG A 10 21.11 -4.56 -15.48
CA ARG A 10 22.04 -5.68 -15.65
C ARG A 10 23.48 -5.21 -15.85
N GLN A 11 23.66 -4.12 -16.60
CA GLN A 11 24.96 -3.51 -16.84
C GLN A 11 25.51 -2.86 -15.56
N GLU A 12 24.71 -2.07 -14.85
CA GLU A 12 25.13 -1.48 -13.57
C GLU A 12 25.55 -2.56 -12.55
N VAL A 13 24.91 -3.74 -12.55
CA VAL A 13 25.31 -4.88 -11.69
C VAL A 13 26.63 -5.51 -12.14
N THR A 14 26.87 -5.68 -13.45
CA THR A 14 28.16 -6.19 -13.94
C THR A 14 29.29 -5.20 -13.67
N ASP A 15 29.03 -3.91 -13.81
CA ASP A 15 30.00 -2.85 -13.54
C ASP A 15 30.34 -2.79 -12.05
N LEU A 16 29.33 -2.92 -11.17
CA LEU A 16 29.51 -3.07 -9.73
C LEU A 16 30.34 -4.30 -9.37
N ALA A 17 30.10 -5.44 -10.02
CA ALA A 17 30.86 -6.67 -9.79
C ALA A 17 32.34 -6.51 -10.21
N THR A 18 32.61 -5.88 -11.36
CA THR A 18 33.96 -5.53 -11.80
C THR A 18 34.64 -4.59 -10.82
N TYR A 19 33.94 -3.55 -10.38
CA TYR A 19 34.44 -2.62 -9.38
C TYR A 19 34.82 -3.33 -8.08
N PHE A 20 33.96 -4.21 -7.55
CA PHE A 20 34.26 -4.95 -6.33
C PHE A 20 35.41 -5.94 -6.48
N ASP A 21 35.53 -6.60 -7.62
CA ASP A 21 36.67 -7.49 -7.89
C ASP A 21 37.99 -6.71 -7.90
N HIS A 22 38.02 -5.53 -8.53
CA HIS A 22 39.22 -4.68 -8.61
C HIS A 22 39.57 -3.99 -7.29
N THR A 23 38.60 -3.76 -6.43
CA THR A 23 38.82 -3.08 -5.14
C THR A 23 39.05 -4.03 -3.98
N ILE A 24 38.47 -5.22 -3.97
CA ILE A 24 38.49 -6.13 -2.83
C ILE A 24 39.45 -7.32 -3.06
N ASN A 25 39.60 -7.82 -4.29
CA ASN A 25 40.41 -9.02 -4.51
C ASN A 25 41.91 -8.72 -4.62
N ILE A 26 42.71 -9.55 -3.95
CA ILE A 26 44.19 -9.49 -3.96
C ILE A 26 44.75 -9.81 -5.36
N LYS A 27 44.01 -10.57 -6.17
CA LYS A 27 44.30 -10.84 -7.59
C LYS A 27 43.02 -10.66 -8.41
N PRO A 28 42.74 -9.43 -8.87
CA PRO A 28 41.56 -9.15 -9.67
C PRO A 28 41.68 -9.79 -11.06
N ARG A 29 40.54 -9.93 -11.73
CA ARG A 29 40.48 -10.35 -13.13
C ARG A 29 40.95 -9.21 -14.03
N ASN A 30 41.65 -9.58 -15.09
CA ASN A 30 42.05 -8.63 -16.14
C ASN A 30 40.87 -8.20 -17.02
N GLU A 31 39.80 -8.99 -17.06
CA GLU A 31 38.61 -8.74 -17.87
C GLU A 31 37.42 -8.39 -16.99
N GLU A 32 36.56 -7.50 -17.50
CA GLU A 32 35.33 -7.09 -16.83
C GLU A 32 34.29 -8.21 -16.82
N PHE A 33 33.40 -8.18 -15.83
CA PHE A 33 32.28 -9.11 -15.78
C PHE A 33 31.30 -8.82 -16.92
N THR A 34 30.87 -9.88 -17.60
CA THR A 34 29.96 -9.79 -18.75
C THR A 34 28.52 -10.12 -18.37
N LEU A 35 27.58 -9.81 -19.27
CA LEU A 35 26.18 -10.23 -19.11
C LEU A 35 26.03 -11.77 -19.01
N LYS A 36 26.93 -12.54 -19.62
CA LYS A 36 26.96 -14.00 -19.48
C LYS A 36 27.29 -14.43 -18.05
N TRP A 37 28.17 -13.69 -17.37
CA TRP A 37 28.40 -13.91 -15.93
C TRP A 37 27.15 -13.55 -15.13
N PHE A 38 26.48 -12.44 -15.45
CA PHE A 38 25.25 -12.04 -14.76
C PHE A 38 24.15 -13.11 -14.85
N GLU A 39 23.98 -13.74 -16.02
CA GLU A 39 23.04 -14.86 -16.19
C GLU A 39 23.40 -16.06 -15.31
N GLY A 40 24.69 -16.42 -15.23
CA GLY A 40 25.17 -17.47 -14.34
C GLY A 40 25.02 -17.12 -12.86
N PHE A 41 25.24 -15.85 -12.51
CA PHE A 41 25.08 -15.32 -11.16
C PHE A 41 23.62 -15.45 -10.71
N ILE A 42 22.66 -14.93 -11.48
CA ILE A 42 21.23 -15.06 -11.15
C ILE A 42 20.79 -16.53 -11.08
N LYS A 43 21.32 -17.39 -11.97
CA LYS A 43 21.01 -18.84 -11.93
C LYS A 43 21.53 -19.51 -10.65
N SER A 44 22.63 -19.03 -10.09
CA SER A 44 23.27 -19.59 -8.89
C SER A 44 22.60 -19.14 -7.59
N TRP A 45 21.78 -18.08 -7.65
CA TRP A 45 21.10 -17.47 -6.49
C TRP A 45 19.58 -17.36 -6.76
N PRO A 46 18.81 -18.45 -6.61
CA PRO A 46 17.40 -18.52 -7.01
C PRO A 46 16.46 -17.55 -6.27
N GLU A 47 16.89 -17.02 -5.14
CA GLU A 47 16.17 -16.00 -4.37
C GLU A 47 16.24 -14.61 -5.00
N LEU A 48 17.25 -14.33 -5.82
CA LEU A 48 17.36 -13.09 -6.57
C LEU A 48 16.40 -13.10 -7.76
N ARG A 49 15.62 -12.02 -7.91
CA ARG A 49 14.66 -11.88 -9.01
C ARG A 49 14.95 -10.65 -9.84
N VAL A 50 15.06 -10.84 -11.15
CA VAL A 50 15.10 -9.73 -12.11
C VAL A 50 13.67 -9.23 -12.29
N VAL A 51 13.38 -8.06 -11.73
CA VAL A 51 12.07 -7.41 -11.86
C VAL A 51 12.15 -6.38 -12.98
N LYS A 52 11.23 -6.45 -13.95
CA LYS A 52 11.04 -5.35 -14.90
C LYS A 52 10.25 -4.24 -14.20
N PRO A 53 10.74 -2.99 -14.17
CA PRO A 53 9.91 -1.88 -13.73
C PRO A 53 8.67 -1.85 -14.61
N ARG A 54 7.48 -1.84 -14.00
CA ARG A 54 6.25 -1.66 -14.77
C ARG A 54 6.29 -0.25 -15.33
N ASN A 55 6.00 -0.11 -16.62
CA ASN A 55 5.81 1.21 -17.22
C ASN A 55 4.79 1.97 -16.39
N LEU A 56 5.11 3.22 -16.07
CA LEU A 56 4.14 4.11 -15.45
C LEU A 56 2.95 4.20 -16.41
N GLU A 57 1.80 3.69 -16.00
CA GLU A 57 0.59 3.75 -16.83
C GLU A 57 0.35 5.22 -17.21
N ILE A 58 0.09 5.48 -18.49
CA ILE A 58 -0.10 6.86 -19.01
C ILE A 58 -1.16 7.62 -18.19
N GLN A 59 -2.16 6.90 -17.68
CA GLN A 59 -3.18 7.46 -16.79
C GLN A 59 -2.61 7.92 -15.44
N ARG A 60 -1.62 7.22 -14.87
CA ARG A 60 -0.93 7.63 -13.63
C ARG A 60 -0.10 8.90 -13.84
N ALA A 61 0.59 9.01 -14.98
CA ALA A 61 1.35 10.21 -15.34
C ALA A 61 0.45 11.44 -15.54
N LYS A 62 -0.72 11.25 -16.15
CA LYS A 62 -1.72 12.31 -16.34
C LYS A 62 -2.42 12.70 -15.04
N CYS A 63 -2.76 11.73 -14.20
CA CYS A 63 -3.39 11.96 -12.90
C CYS A 63 -2.44 12.66 -11.92
N GLY A 64 -1.14 12.32 -11.92
CA GLY A 64 -0.11 12.93 -11.08
C GLY A 64 0.48 14.25 -11.62
N SER A 65 -0.19 14.94 -12.55
CA SER A 65 0.30 16.24 -13.02
C SER A 65 0.33 17.26 -11.88
N VAL A 66 1.29 18.20 -11.91
CA VAL A 66 1.47 19.22 -10.85
C VAL A 66 0.15 19.95 -10.56
N ALA A 67 -0.57 20.37 -11.60
CA ALA A 67 -1.86 21.04 -11.45
C ALA A 67 -2.93 20.18 -10.76
N ASN A 68 -2.96 18.87 -11.01
CA ASN A 68 -3.92 17.97 -10.36
C ASN A 68 -3.56 17.74 -8.88
N VAL A 69 -2.26 17.62 -8.59
CA VAL A 69 -1.75 17.47 -7.22
C VAL A 69 -2.00 18.76 -6.42
N GLU A 70 -1.69 19.93 -6.97
CA GLU A 70 -1.98 21.23 -6.35
C GLU A 70 -3.47 21.41 -6.10
N LYS A 71 -4.32 21.09 -7.09
CA LYS A 71 -5.77 21.16 -6.93
C LYS A 71 -6.27 20.21 -5.84
N TYR A 72 -5.71 19.02 -5.75
CA TYR A 72 -6.05 18.05 -4.71
C TYR A 72 -5.70 18.59 -3.33
N PHE A 73 -4.45 19.04 -3.13
CA PHE A 73 -4.01 19.55 -1.83
C PHE A 73 -4.74 20.83 -1.43
N ALA A 74 -5.07 21.72 -2.37
CA ALA A 74 -5.93 22.87 -2.09
C ALA A 74 -7.33 22.45 -1.61
N CYS A 75 -7.90 21.39 -2.18
CA CYS A 75 -9.18 20.85 -1.71
C CYS A 75 -9.05 20.16 -0.35
N PHE A 76 -7.98 19.40 -0.13
CA PHE A 76 -7.68 18.76 1.14
C PHE A 76 -7.53 19.80 2.26
N GLU A 77 -6.76 20.87 2.04
CA GLU A 77 -6.61 21.98 2.98
C GLU A 77 -7.98 22.61 3.31
N GLN A 78 -8.81 22.89 2.30
CA GLN A 78 -10.16 23.43 2.55
C GLN A 78 -11.00 22.51 3.45
N VAL A 79 -10.92 21.20 3.27
CA VAL A 79 -11.61 20.22 4.12
C VAL A 79 -11.05 20.25 5.54
N VAL A 80 -9.73 20.20 5.68
CA VAL A 80 -9.05 20.24 6.99
C VAL A 80 -9.41 21.52 7.76
N HIS A 81 -9.44 22.67 7.09
CA HIS A 81 -9.88 23.94 7.66
C HIS A 81 -11.37 23.93 8.03
N LYS A 82 -12.24 23.49 7.11
CA LYS A 82 -13.70 23.47 7.32
C LYS A 82 -14.13 22.67 8.55
N TYR A 83 -13.42 21.59 8.85
CA TYR A 83 -13.74 20.70 9.97
C TYR A 83 -12.81 20.85 11.17
N ASN A 84 -11.97 21.90 11.21
CA ASN A 84 -11.06 22.21 12.31
C ASN A 84 -10.10 21.05 12.67
N LEU A 85 -9.47 20.45 11.65
CA LEU A 85 -8.59 19.27 11.80
C LEU A 85 -7.09 19.57 11.76
N GLN A 86 -6.69 20.83 11.57
CA GLN A 86 -5.29 21.26 11.40
C GLN A 86 -4.38 20.74 12.51
N ASP A 87 -4.82 20.89 13.76
CA ASP A 87 -4.06 20.48 14.96
C ASP A 87 -4.53 19.13 15.53
N LYS A 88 -5.28 18.35 14.74
CA LYS A 88 -5.87 17.07 15.17
C LYS A 88 -5.42 15.89 14.29
N PRO A 89 -4.11 15.59 14.20
CA PRO A 89 -3.60 14.49 13.36
C PRO A 89 -4.10 13.11 13.81
N HIS A 90 -4.55 12.98 15.06
CA HIS A 90 -5.15 11.76 15.59
C HIS A 90 -6.58 11.49 15.07
N LEU A 91 -7.18 12.42 14.31
CA LEU A 91 -8.49 12.29 13.67
C LEU A 91 -8.41 12.16 12.14
N ILE A 92 -7.19 12.18 11.57
CA ILE A 92 -6.95 12.02 10.15
C ILE A 92 -6.41 10.60 9.94
N PHE A 93 -7.15 9.77 9.22
CA PHE A 93 -6.83 8.36 9.00
C PHE A 93 -6.67 8.07 7.52
N ASN A 94 -5.75 7.17 7.19
CA ASN A 94 -5.62 6.60 5.86
C ASN A 94 -5.91 5.11 5.92
N ILE A 95 -6.73 4.59 5.00
CA ILE A 95 -6.88 3.16 4.78
C ILE A 95 -6.25 2.82 3.43
N ASP A 96 -5.43 1.78 3.44
CA ASP A 96 -4.80 1.25 2.24
C ASP A 96 -5.07 -0.25 2.13
N GLU A 97 -5.36 -0.70 0.91
CA GLU A 97 -5.54 -2.12 0.60
C GLU A 97 -4.28 -2.63 -0.12
N LYS A 98 -3.71 -3.70 0.43
CA LYS A 98 -2.57 -4.38 -0.19
C LYS A 98 -2.91 -5.84 -0.44
N VAL A 99 -2.87 -6.22 -1.70
CA VAL A 99 -3.06 -7.59 -2.14
C VAL A 99 -1.71 -8.27 -2.23
N THR A 100 -1.58 -9.38 -1.53
CA THR A 100 -0.44 -10.28 -1.62
C THR A 100 -0.91 -11.56 -2.32
N SER A 101 -0.25 -11.93 -3.41
CA SER A 101 -0.49 -13.19 -4.10
C SER A 101 0.77 -14.06 -3.95
N GLY A 102 0.64 -15.11 -3.13
CA GLY A 102 1.69 -16.10 -2.94
C GLY A 102 1.72 -17.13 -4.07
N ARG A 103 2.50 -18.20 -3.89
CA ARG A 103 2.54 -19.34 -4.85
C ARG A 103 1.23 -20.14 -4.91
N SER A 104 0.33 -20.00 -3.94
CA SER A 104 -0.92 -20.79 -3.89
C SER A 104 -2.18 -19.95 -3.80
N ASN A 105 -2.25 -18.94 -2.91
CA ASN A 105 -3.50 -18.23 -2.64
C ASN A 105 -3.30 -16.71 -2.56
N THR A 106 -4.37 -15.98 -2.84
CA THR A 106 -4.44 -14.53 -2.67
C THR A 106 -4.84 -14.18 -1.23
N THR A 107 -4.23 -13.13 -0.67
CA THR A 107 -4.60 -12.55 0.61
C THR A 107 -4.55 -11.04 0.51
N THR A 108 -5.68 -10.40 0.76
CA THR A 108 -5.77 -8.95 0.92
C THR A 108 -5.54 -8.57 2.38
N ILE A 109 -4.82 -7.47 2.59
CA ILE A 109 -4.65 -6.81 3.88
C ILE A 109 -5.23 -5.40 3.77
N LEU A 110 -6.19 -5.09 4.64
CA LEU A 110 -6.67 -3.73 4.88
C LEU A 110 -5.91 -3.17 6.08
N GLY A 111 -5.05 -2.20 5.81
CA GLY A 111 -4.28 -1.48 6.83
C GLY A 111 -4.85 -0.09 7.06
N CYS A 112 -4.78 0.40 8.30
CA CYS A 112 -5.19 1.77 8.60
C CYS A 112 -4.31 2.41 9.65
N GLY A 113 -3.96 3.68 9.44
CA GLY A 113 -3.17 4.47 10.37
C GLY A 113 -3.64 5.91 10.43
N SER A 114 -3.46 6.53 11.60
CA SER A 114 -3.68 7.96 11.79
C SER A 114 -2.44 8.77 11.45
N ALA A 115 -2.61 10.06 11.14
CA ALA A 115 -1.50 10.99 10.97
C ALA A 115 -0.71 11.23 12.27
N SER A 116 -1.25 10.85 13.43
CA SER A 116 -0.51 10.85 14.70
C SER A 116 0.33 9.60 14.94
N GLY A 117 0.34 8.64 14.00
CA GLY A 117 1.11 7.40 14.08
C GLY A 117 0.40 6.24 14.80
N PHE A 118 -0.89 6.38 15.12
CA PHE A 118 -1.66 5.25 15.67
C PHE A 118 -2.06 4.30 14.53
N ALA A 119 -1.75 3.02 14.65
CA ALA A 119 -2.14 2.00 13.68
C ALA A 119 -3.32 1.18 14.21
N VAL A 120 -4.36 1.05 13.38
CA VAL A 120 -5.45 0.11 13.62
C VAL A 120 -4.93 -1.31 13.33
N PRO A 121 -5.21 -2.32 14.17
CA PRO A 121 -4.81 -3.69 13.89
C PRO A 121 -5.23 -4.14 12.48
N PRO A 122 -4.37 -4.84 11.71
CA PRO A 122 -4.69 -5.24 10.35
C PRO A 122 -5.97 -6.09 10.23
N TYR A 123 -6.63 -5.96 9.09
CA TYR A 123 -7.77 -6.80 8.72
C TYR A 123 -7.44 -7.60 7.47
N PHE A 124 -7.43 -8.93 7.61
CA PHE A 124 -7.05 -9.85 6.56
C PHE A 124 -8.27 -10.38 5.82
N VAL A 125 -8.15 -10.55 4.51
CA VAL A 125 -9.15 -11.26 3.70
C VAL A 125 -8.42 -12.41 3.01
N PHE A 126 -8.74 -13.63 3.40
CA PHE A 126 -8.11 -14.83 2.86
C PHE A 126 -9.01 -15.48 1.81
N GLU A 127 -8.37 -16.04 0.79
CA GLU A 127 -9.03 -16.91 -0.18
C GLU A 127 -9.50 -18.22 0.48
N GLY A 128 -10.79 -18.51 0.36
CA GLY A 128 -11.35 -19.78 0.82
C GLY A 128 -12.88 -19.79 0.89
N LYS A 129 -13.43 -20.93 1.35
CA LYS A 129 -14.87 -21.09 1.59
C LYS A 129 -15.26 -21.02 3.06
N ARG A 130 -14.28 -21.19 3.96
CA ARG A 130 -14.47 -21.26 5.42
C ARG A 130 -13.25 -20.71 6.14
N MET A 131 -13.48 -20.04 7.26
CA MET A 131 -12.40 -19.54 8.11
C MET A 131 -11.71 -20.72 8.81
N MET A 132 -10.39 -20.80 8.70
CA MET A 132 -9.58 -21.80 9.39
C MET A 132 -8.69 -21.10 10.42
N ASN A 133 -8.68 -21.58 11.66
CA ASN A 133 -7.91 -20.96 12.75
C ASN A 133 -6.43 -20.75 12.39
N LYS A 134 -5.83 -21.68 11.64
CA LYS A 134 -4.43 -21.62 11.20
C LYS A 134 -4.08 -20.39 10.34
N LEU A 135 -5.06 -19.75 9.69
CA LEU A 135 -4.83 -18.57 8.85
C LEU A 135 -4.41 -17.36 9.69
N MET A 136 -4.81 -17.31 10.96
CA MET A 136 -4.49 -16.24 11.91
C MET A 136 -3.33 -16.63 12.84
N ASN A 137 -2.57 -17.69 12.53
CA ASN A 137 -1.40 -18.06 13.32
C ASN A 137 -0.36 -16.94 13.26
N GLY A 138 0.02 -16.41 14.41
CA GLY A 138 0.99 -15.30 14.51
C GLY A 138 0.36 -13.91 14.34
N ALA A 139 -0.96 -13.81 14.23
CA ALA A 139 -1.65 -12.52 14.20
C ALA A 139 -1.50 -11.76 15.53
N THR A 140 -1.42 -10.44 15.45
CA THR A 140 -1.31 -9.58 16.63
C THR A 140 -2.67 -9.40 17.34
N PRO A 141 -2.67 -9.05 18.64
CA PRO A 141 -3.92 -8.80 19.36
C PRO A 141 -4.77 -7.74 18.65
N GLY A 142 -6.01 -8.12 18.33
CA GLY A 142 -6.96 -7.24 17.67
C GLY A 142 -7.07 -7.43 16.16
N ASP A 143 -6.14 -8.15 15.53
CA ASP A 143 -6.24 -8.53 14.12
C ASP A 143 -7.51 -9.36 13.87
N VAL A 144 -8.11 -9.16 12.69
CA VAL A 144 -9.32 -9.89 12.29
C VAL A 144 -9.12 -10.49 10.90
N GLY A 145 -9.64 -11.69 10.70
CA GLY A 145 -9.64 -12.36 9.40
C GLY A 145 -11.05 -12.56 8.87
N ALA A 146 -11.24 -12.25 7.60
CA ALA A 146 -12.41 -12.55 6.80
C ALA A 146 -12.05 -13.53 5.67
N ILE A 147 -13.08 -14.08 5.04
CA ILE A 147 -12.96 -15.04 3.95
C ILE A 147 -13.69 -14.50 2.72
N SER A 148 -13.07 -14.62 1.56
CA SER A 148 -13.73 -14.46 0.27
C SER A 148 -13.32 -15.58 -0.68
N ASP A 149 -14.16 -15.88 -1.67
CA ASP A 149 -13.88 -16.96 -2.62
C ASP A 149 -12.58 -16.77 -3.41
N SER A 150 -12.12 -15.52 -3.55
CA SER A 150 -10.94 -15.15 -4.35
C SER A 150 -9.79 -14.56 -3.53
N GLY A 151 -9.99 -14.30 -2.23
CA GLY A 151 -9.03 -13.58 -1.37
C GLY A 151 -8.99 -12.06 -1.59
N TRP A 152 -9.77 -11.54 -2.55
CA TRP A 152 -9.93 -10.10 -2.76
C TRP A 152 -10.98 -9.51 -1.82
N SER A 153 -10.84 -8.22 -1.50
CA SER A 153 -11.90 -7.46 -0.84
C SER A 153 -13.11 -7.25 -1.77
N SER A 154 -14.24 -6.91 -1.17
CA SER A 154 -15.47 -6.51 -1.86
C SER A 154 -16.12 -5.37 -1.09
N THR A 155 -17.10 -4.67 -1.68
CA THR A 155 -17.87 -3.63 -0.98
C THR A 155 -18.42 -4.12 0.36
N ASN A 156 -18.94 -5.35 0.41
CA ASN A 156 -19.51 -5.93 1.63
C ASN A 156 -18.44 -6.19 2.70
N ILE A 157 -17.28 -6.73 2.32
CA ILE A 157 -16.17 -7.00 3.24
C ILE A 157 -15.59 -5.69 3.75
N PHE A 158 -15.42 -4.70 2.88
CA PHE A 158 -14.94 -3.38 3.25
C PHE A 158 -15.91 -2.66 4.20
N ARG A 159 -17.22 -2.75 3.95
CA ARG A 159 -18.24 -2.25 4.88
C ARG A 159 -18.22 -2.97 6.23
N GLN A 160 -18.03 -4.28 6.24
CA GLN A 160 -17.87 -5.04 7.49
C GLN A 160 -16.64 -4.58 8.25
N TYR A 161 -15.52 -4.37 7.55
CA TYR A 161 -14.32 -3.79 8.12
C TYR A 161 -14.61 -2.41 8.75
N LEU A 162 -15.26 -1.50 8.03
CA LEU A 162 -15.58 -0.16 8.53
C LEU A 162 -16.47 -0.18 9.78
N THR A 163 -17.53 -1.00 9.75
CA THR A 163 -18.56 -1.02 10.80
C THR A 163 -18.14 -1.82 12.04
N ALA A 164 -17.50 -2.98 11.87
CA ALA A 164 -17.21 -3.91 12.95
C ALA A 164 -15.76 -3.83 13.46
N HIS A 165 -14.84 -3.30 12.66
CA HIS A 165 -13.42 -3.27 13.00
C HIS A 165 -12.89 -1.85 13.16
N PHE A 166 -13.00 -1.00 12.14
CA PHE A 166 -12.49 0.37 12.19
C PHE A 166 -13.09 1.18 13.35
N LEU A 167 -14.43 1.19 13.49
CA LEU A 167 -15.10 1.92 14.59
C LEU A 167 -14.75 1.39 15.99
N LYS A 168 -14.31 0.14 16.12
CA LYS A 168 -13.86 -0.41 17.41
C LYS A 168 -12.60 0.31 17.92
N TYR A 169 -11.70 0.69 17.01
CA TYR A 169 -10.43 1.35 17.35
C TYR A 169 -10.47 2.86 17.19
N VAL A 170 -11.37 3.36 16.32
CA VAL A 170 -11.60 4.77 16.08
C VAL A 170 -13.03 5.12 16.50
N PRO A 171 -13.35 5.02 17.81
CA PRO A 171 -14.66 5.42 18.29
C PRO A 171 -14.84 6.92 18.03
N GLY A 172 -15.98 7.32 17.48
CA GLY A 172 -16.32 8.73 17.33
C GLY A 172 -16.15 9.45 18.66
N ARG A 173 -15.23 10.42 18.72
CA ARG A 173 -14.96 11.19 19.94
C ARG A 173 -15.85 12.42 19.92
N ASN A 174 -16.61 12.67 20.98
CA ASN A 174 -17.17 13.98 21.35
C ASN A 174 -17.68 14.88 20.18
N ASN A 175 -18.45 14.35 19.22
CA ASN A 175 -18.90 15.09 18.02
C ASN A 175 -17.79 15.62 17.09
N ASP A 176 -16.54 15.22 17.27
CA ASP A 176 -15.46 15.51 16.33
C ASP A 176 -15.68 14.78 15.01
N ASN A 177 -15.31 15.44 13.91
CA ASN A 177 -15.31 14.81 12.60
C ASN A 177 -14.00 14.03 12.40
N ILE A 178 -14.09 12.86 11.79
CA ILE A 178 -12.94 12.04 11.40
C ILE A 178 -12.73 12.21 9.90
N LEU A 179 -11.51 12.53 9.47
CA LEU A 179 -11.16 12.57 8.06
C LEU A 179 -10.56 11.22 7.65
N LEU A 180 -11.21 10.54 6.71
CA LEU A 180 -10.82 9.23 6.22
C LEU A 180 -10.35 9.31 4.77
N LEU A 181 -9.07 9.03 4.56
CA LEU A 181 -8.41 8.96 3.26
C LEU A 181 -8.51 7.55 2.71
N LEU A 182 -9.02 7.41 1.49
CA LEU A 182 -9.22 6.14 0.78
C LEU A 182 -8.68 6.23 -0.63
N ASP A 183 -8.26 5.10 -1.20
CA ASP A 183 -8.14 5.02 -2.65
C ASP A 183 -9.55 5.07 -3.31
N GLY A 184 -9.64 5.66 -4.50
CA GLY A 184 -10.91 5.85 -5.21
C GLY A 184 -11.48 4.59 -5.84
N HIS A 185 -11.16 3.40 -5.33
CA HIS A 185 -11.67 2.16 -5.88
C HIS A 185 -13.20 2.07 -5.73
N LYS A 186 -13.88 1.49 -6.73
CA LYS A 186 -15.35 1.46 -6.79
C LYS A 186 -16.00 0.79 -5.56
N SER A 187 -15.29 -0.13 -4.90
CA SER A 187 -15.76 -0.77 -3.66
C SER A 187 -15.80 0.16 -2.46
N HIS A 188 -15.05 1.26 -2.47
CA HIS A 188 -14.88 2.17 -1.33
C HIS A 188 -15.83 3.37 -1.39
N VAL A 189 -16.40 3.66 -2.56
CA VAL A 189 -17.26 4.83 -2.83
C VAL A 189 -18.71 4.45 -3.12
N ALA A 190 -19.16 3.30 -2.61
CA ALA A 190 -20.56 2.90 -2.71
C ALA A 190 -21.46 3.82 -1.87
N VAL A 191 -22.71 4.02 -2.31
CA VAL A 191 -23.66 4.94 -1.67
C VAL A 191 -23.89 4.60 -0.20
N ASP A 192 -24.00 3.31 0.12
CA ASP A 192 -24.22 2.82 1.49
C ASP A 192 -23.05 3.13 2.42
N ILE A 193 -21.81 3.12 1.91
CA ILE A 193 -20.61 3.54 2.66
C ILE A 193 -20.63 5.05 2.91
N ILE A 194 -21.04 5.84 1.92
CA ILE A 194 -21.12 7.30 2.05
C ILE A 194 -22.17 7.69 3.09
N GLU A 195 -23.36 7.09 3.03
CA GLU A 195 -24.43 7.32 4.01
C GLU A 195 -24.01 6.90 5.42
N TRP A 196 -23.37 5.74 5.55
CA TRP A 196 -22.80 5.29 6.81
C TRP A 196 -21.76 6.28 7.36
N ALA A 197 -20.83 6.75 6.52
CA ALA A 197 -19.80 7.68 6.95
C ALA A 197 -20.41 8.99 7.48
N GLN A 198 -21.43 9.51 6.79
CA GLN A 198 -22.16 10.70 7.25
C GLN A 198 -22.82 10.49 8.63
N GLN A 199 -23.44 9.34 8.86
CA GLN A 199 -24.08 9.01 10.16
C GLN A 199 -23.08 8.94 11.32
N HIS A 200 -21.81 8.67 11.04
CA HIS A 200 -20.75 8.53 12.03
C HIS A 200 -19.78 9.72 12.09
N HIS A 201 -20.12 10.87 11.46
CA HIS A 201 -19.25 12.05 11.38
C HIS A 201 -17.89 11.76 10.73
N ILE A 202 -17.87 10.83 9.76
CA ILE A 202 -16.70 10.47 8.97
C ILE A 202 -16.78 11.19 7.62
N ILE A 203 -15.75 11.96 7.32
CA ILE A 203 -15.57 12.64 6.04
C ILE A 203 -14.68 11.75 5.17
N ILE A 204 -15.25 11.17 4.12
CA ILE A 204 -14.47 10.44 3.13
C ILE A 204 -13.81 11.43 2.18
N HIS A 205 -12.50 11.34 2.04
CA HIS A 205 -11.73 12.13 1.09
C HIS A 205 -10.86 11.20 0.23
N VAL A 206 -11.17 11.14 -1.05
CA VAL A 206 -10.58 10.17 -1.98
C VAL A 206 -9.23 10.68 -2.48
N LEU A 207 -8.19 9.87 -2.35
CA LEU A 207 -6.87 10.14 -2.91
C LEU A 207 -6.95 10.26 -4.44
N PRO A 208 -6.12 11.09 -5.08
CA PRO A 208 -6.08 11.17 -6.53
C PRO A 208 -5.82 9.79 -7.15
N ALA A 209 -6.39 9.56 -8.32
CA ALA A 209 -6.26 8.28 -8.98
C ALA A 209 -4.78 7.92 -9.17
N HIS A 210 -4.42 6.72 -8.73
CA HIS A 210 -3.07 6.16 -8.81
C HIS A 210 -1.97 6.90 -8.02
N THR A 211 -2.29 7.75 -7.04
CA THR A 211 -1.27 8.48 -6.25
C THR A 211 -1.05 7.94 -4.84
N ALA A 212 -1.55 6.75 -4.51
CA ALA A 212 -1.35 6.14 -3.18
C ALA A 212 0.13 5.83 -2.82
N HIS A 213 1.08 6.14 -3.71
CA HIS A 213 2.53 5.96 -3.55
C HIS A 213 3.32 7.28 -3.59
N ILE A 214 2.63 8.41 -3.78
CA ILE A 214 3.21 9.76 -3.69
C ILE A 214 3.14 10.18 -2.22
#